data_AF-A0A3Q0RD70-F1
#
_entry.id   AF-A0A3Q0RD70-F1
#
_cell.length_a   1.000
_cell.length_b   1.000
_cell.length_c   1.000
_cell.angle_alpha   90.00
_cell.angle_beta   90.00
_cell.angle_gamma   90.00
#
_symmetry.space_group_name_H-M   'P 1'
#
loop_
_entity.id
_entity.type
_entity.pdbx_description
1 polymer ?
#
loop_
_entity_poly.entity_id
_entity_poly.type
_entity_poly.pdbx_seq_one_letter_code
_entity_poly.pdbx_strand_id
1 'polypeptide(L)'
;MKKRGSEKKRHVVAWLNKAEWDQVLEYLYSKDSSLQRYALQRISAWRGRYANNAPVAVDCTADLVRCQVLDRSGQLNGDELVLLYGAALVRFVNLITERQQGRTARLITGITIDL
;
A
#
# COMPACT_ATOMS: atom_id res chain seq x y z
N MET A 1 -12.69 -31.98 32.36
CA MET A 1 -11.96 -31.01 31.51
C MET A 1 -12.28 -31.26 30.04
N LYS A 2 -12.73 -30.26 29.27
CA LYS A 2 -12.75 -30.29 27.79
C LYS A 2 -11.80 -29.21 27.28
N LYS A 3 -10.69 -29.60 26.64
CA LYS A 3 -9.78 -28.66 25.97
C LYS A 3 -10.52 -28.09 24.75
N ARG A 4 -10.90 -26.81 24.81
CA ARG A 4 -11.35 -26.08 23.61
C ARG A 4 -10.17 -26.05 22.65
N GLY A 5 -10.32 -26.69 21.48
CA GLY A 5 -9.31 -26.63 20.42
C GLY A 5 -9.00 -25.17 20.10
N SER A 6 -7.72 -24.82 20.01
CA SER A 6 -7.27 -23.50 19.60
C SER A 6 -7.81 -23.19 18.21
N GLU A 7 -8.80 -22.32 18.13
CA GLU A 7 -9.37 -21.84 16.88
C GLU A 7 -8.25 -21.13 16.08
N LYS A 8 -7.83 -21.72 14.95
CA LYS A 8 -6.82 -21.11 14.09
C LYS A 8 -7.40 -19.82 13.52
N LYS A 9 -6.90 -18.66 13.94
CA LYS A 9 -7.24 -17.37 13.36
C LYS A 9 -6.92 -17.39 11.86
N ARG A 10 -7.95 -17.30 11.02
CA ARG A 10 -7.80 -17.19 9.57
C ARG A 10 -7.79 -15.71 9.22
N HIS A 11 -6.70 -15.24 8.62
CA HIS A 11 -6.62 -13.88 8.09
C HIS A 11 -7.17 -13.88 6.66
N VAL A 12 -8.20 -13.07 6.44
CA VAL A 12 -8.73 -12.84 5.09
C VAL A 12 -7.85 -11.80 4.42
N VAL A 13 -7.47 -12.08 3.18
CA VAL A 13 -6.61 -11.23 2.35
C VAL A 13 -7.29 -10.96 1.02
N ALA A 14 -6.85 -9.92 0.32
CA ALA A 14 -7.51 -9.47 -0.91
C ALA A 14 -7.10 -10.25 -2.18
N TRP A 15 -5.99 -10.99 -2.11
CA TRP A 15 -5.50 -11.88 -3.17
C TRP A 15 -6.05 -13.30 -3.01
N LEU A 16 -6.24 -13.98 -4.13
CA LEU A 16 -6.83 -15.31 -4.21
C LEU A 16 -5.93 -16.38 -3.56
N ASN A 17 -4.62 -16.28 -3.78
CA ASN A 17 -3.64 -17.24 -3.27
C ASN A 17 -2.24 -16.60 -3.20
N LYS A 18 -1.31 -17.32 -2.59
CA LYS A 18 0.09 -16.87 -2.41
C LYS A 18 0.78 -16.56 -3.75
N ALA A 19 0.48 -17.30 -4.81
CA ALA A 19 1.09 -17.08 -6.13
C ALA A 19 0.66 -15.73 -6.75
N GLU A 20 -0.60 -15.31 -6.59
CA GLU A 20 -1.05 -13.98 -7.05
C GLU A 20 -0.28 -12.87 -6.33
N TRP A 21 -0.09 -13.03 -5.01
CA TRP A 21 0.70 -12.08 -4.23
C TRP A 21 2.16 -12.02 -4.69
N ASP A 22 2.81 -13.16 -4.86
CA ASP A 22 4.22 -13.22 -5.25
C ASP A 22 4.46 -12.61 -6.64
N GLN A 23 3.58 -12.89 -7.61
CA GLN A 23 3.65 -12.27 -8.93
C GLN A 23 3.47 -10.75 -8.86
N VAL A 24 2.47 -10.26 -8.11
CA VAL A 24 2.25 -8.82 -7.98
C VAL A 24 3.47 -8.15 -7.34
N LEU A 25 4.05 -8.78 -6.32
CA LEU A 25 5.25 -8.29 -5.65
C LEU A 25 6.44 -8.19 -6.63
N GLU A 26 6.71 -9.26 -7.37
CA GLU A 26 7.78 -9.30 -8.37
C GLU A 26 7.59 -8.20 -9.44
N TYR A 27 6.37 -8.07 -9.97
CA TYR A 27 6.08 -7.11 -11.03
C TYR A 27 6.10 -5.66 -10.54
N LEU A 28 5.72 -5.41 -9.29
CA LEU A 28 5.74 -4.08 -8.68
C LEU A 28 7.18 -3.54 -8.54
N TYR A 29 8.13 -4.41 -8.22
CA TYR A 29 9.56 -4.08 -8.09
C TYR A 29 10.37 -4.28 -9.38
N SER A 30 9.71 -4.68 -10.48
CA SER A 30 10.36 -4.75 -11.79
C SER A 30 10.78 -3.38 -12.29
N LYS A 31 11.82 -3.34 -13.14
CA LYS A 31 12.21 -2.12 -13.86
C LYS A 31 11.31 -1.82 -15.06
N ASP A 32 10.54 -2.80 -15.51
CA ASP A 32 9.63 -2.69 -16.64
C ASP A 32 8.32 -2.00 -16.23
N SER A 33 8.08 -0.81 -16.80
CA SER A 33 6.88 -0.02 -16.55
C SER A 33 5.59 -0.75 -16.93
N SER A 34 5.61 -1.65 -17.91
CA SER A 34 4.43 -2.42 -18.32
C SER A 34 4.02 -3.43 -17.24
N LEU A 35 4.99 -4.15 -16.67
CA LEU A 35 4.78 -5.08 -15.56
C LEU A 35 4.30 -4.35 -14.31
N GLN A 36 4.88 -3.18 -14.02
CA GLN A 36 4.42 -2.36 -12.90
C GLN A 36 2.98 -1.88 -13.10
N ARG A 37 2.59 -1.45 -14.32
CA ARG A 37 1.19 -1.08 -14.62
C ARG A 37 0.24 -2.25 -14.39
N TYR A 38 0.63 -3.46 -14.78
CA TYR A 38 -0.15 -4.67 -14.51
C TYR A 38 -0.32 -4.92 -13.00
N ALA A 39 0.78 -4.86 -12.24
CA ALA A 39 0.75 -5.02 -10.78
C ALA A 39 -0.18 -3.98 -10.13
N LEU A 40 -0.08 -2.72 -10.55
CA LEU A 40 -0.94 -1.63 -10.06
C LEU A 40 -2.43 -1.87 -10.35
N GLN A 41 -2.77 -2.37 -11.55
CA GLN A 41 -4.14 -2.74 -11.88
C GLN A 41 -4.66 -3.87 -10.99
N ARG A 42 -3.79 -4.86 -10.68
CA ARG A 42 -4.15 -5.96 -9.79
C ARG A 42 -4.41 -5.49 -8.36
N ILE A 43 -3.58 -4.59 -7.85
CA ILE A 43 -3.78 -3.95 -6.53
C ILE A 43 -5.09 -3.13 -6.52
N SER A 44 -5.41 -2.40 -7.60
CA SER A 44 -6.71 -1.73 -7.71
C SER A 44 -7.89 -2.71 -7.66
N ALA A 45 -7.77 -3.88 -8.29
CA ALA A 45 -8.79 -4.92 -8.22
C ALA A 45 -8.94 -5.49 -6.79
N TRP A 46 -7.85 -5.65 -6.04
CA TRP A 46 -7.89 -6.05 -4.63
C TRP A 46 -8.68 -5.06 -3.79
N ARG A 47 -8.51 -3.75 -4.02
CA ARG A 47 -9.28 -2.69 -3.32
C ARG A 47 -10.78 -2.81 -3.56
N GLY A 48 -11.18 -3.19 -4.78
CA GLY A 48 -12.60 -3.42 -5.12
C GLY A 48 -13.20 -4.65 -4.44
N ARG A 49 -12.42 -5.73 -4.25
CA ARG A 49 -12.89 -6.97 -3.61
C ARG A 49 -12.91 -6.88 -2.09
N TYR A 50 -11.94 -6.16 -1.52
CA TYR A 50 -11.69 -6.12 -0.09
C TYR A 50 -11.59 -4.67 0.38
N ALA A 51 -12.71 -3.97 0.21
CA ALA A 51 -12.83 -2.54 0.49
C ALA A 51 -12.27 -2.20 1.88
N ASN A 52 -11.23 -1.36 1.88
CA ASN A 52 -10.52 -0.80 3.04
C ASN A 52 -9.69 -1.75 3.91
N ASN A 53 -9.52 -3.02 3.52
CA ASN A 53 -8.76 -3.98 4.32
C ASN A 53 -7.45 -4.47 3.66
N ALA A 54 -7.07 -3.90 2.51
CA ALA A 54 -5.72 -4.08 2.00
C ALA A 54 -4.70 -3.54 3.02
N PRO A 55 -3.55 -4.22 3.25
CA PRO A 55 -2.54 -3.67 4.13
C PRO A 55 -2.08 -2.31 3.64
N VAL A 56 -2.06 -1.30 4.51
CA VAL A 56 -1.65 0.08 4.17
C VAL A 56 -0.33 0.15 3.41
N ALA A 57 0.65 -0.68 3.80
CA ALA A 57 1.94 -0.72 3.11
C ALA A 57 1.79 -1.05 1.61
N VAL A 58 0.84 -1.92 1.24
CA VAL A 58 0.53 -2.25 -0.16
C VAL A 58 -0.05 -1.04 -0.88
N ASP A 59 -1.03 -0.37 -0.29
CA ASP A 59 -1.66 0.81 -0.91
C ASP A 59 -0.65 1.95 -1.11
N CYS A 60 0.15 2.25 -0.09
CA CYS A 60 1.14 3.32 -0.19
C CYS A 60 2.24 3.00 -1.22
N THR A 61 2.72 1.75 -1.23
CA THR A 61 3.72 1.33 -2.23
C THR A 61 3.14 1.44 -3.64
N ALA A 62 1.89 1.02 -3.84
CA ALA A 62 1.23 1.13 -5.14
C ALA A 62 1.06 2.59 -5.57
N ASP A 63 0.70 3.48 -4.66
CA ASP A 63 0.54 4.90 -4.98
C ASP A 63 1.90 5.53 -5.38
N LEU A 64 2.99 5.22 -4.68
CA LEU A 64 4.33 5.69 -5.04
C LEU A 64 4.83 5.12 -6.37
N VAL A 65 4.67 3.82 -6.61
CA VAL A 65 5.06 3.19 -7.89
C VAL A 65 4.23 3.75 -9.05
N ARG A 66 2.95 4.07 -8.83
CA ARG A 66 2.13 4.75 -9.83
C ARG A 66 2.69 6.12 -10.19
N CYS A 67 3.17 6.89 -9.21
CA CYS A 67 3.85 8.16 -9.45
C CYS A 67 5.08 7.95 -10.35
N GLN A 68 5.95 7.00 -10.00
CA GLN A 68 7.18 6.69 -10.76
C GLN A 68 6.93 6.20 -12.19
N VAL A 69 5.85 5.46 -12.41
CA VAL A 69 5.45 5.00 -13.75
C VAL A 69 4.97 6.17 -14.61
N LEU A 70 4.19 7.09 -14.04
CA LEU A 70 3.68 8.27 -14.74
C LEU A 70 4.77 9.30 -15.00
N ASP A 71 5.69 9.49 -14.06
CA ASP A 71 6.88 10.34 -14.19
C ASP A 71 7.74 9.88 -15.38
N ARG A 72 8.08 8.59 -15.43
CA ARG A 72 8.85 8.01 -16.55
C ARG A 72 8.11 8.01 -17.89
N SER A 73 6.78 8.16 -17.93
CA SER A 73 6.07 8.27 -19.20
C SER A 73 6.23 9.65 -19.85
N GLY A 74 6.70 10.66 -19.09
CA GLY A 74 6.88 12.03 -19.58
C GLY A 74 5.56 12.73 -19.94
N GLN A 75 4.43 12.20 -19.50
CA GLN A 75 3.10 12.71 -19.84
C GLN A 75 2.63 13.84 -18.92
N LEU A 76 3.31 14.04 -17.79
CA LEU A 76 2.95 15.03 -16.78
C LEU A 76 3.98 16.16 -16.74
N ASN A 77 3.51 17.37 -16.51
CA ASN A 77 4.37 18.52 -16.25
C ASN A 77 4.89 18.54 -14.80
N GLY A 78 5.81 19.46 -14.51
CA GLY A 78 6.44 19.55 -13.19
C GLY A 78 5.45 19.77 -12.04
N ASP A 79 4.44 20.61 -12.22
CA ASP A 79 3.45 20.92 -11.20
C ASP A 79 2.53 19.71 -10.93
N GLU A 80 2.14 18.99 -11.99
CA GLU A 80 1.38 17.75 -11.89
C GLU A 80 2.17 16.66 -11.15
N LEU A 81 3.47 16.55 -11.40
CA LEU A 81 4.34 15.61 -10.69
C LEU A 81 4.46 15.97 -9.21
N VAL A 82 4.67 17.25 -8.88
CA VAL A 82 4.74 17.73 -7.49
C VAL A 82 3.45 17.41 -6.75
N LEU A 83 2.29 17.68 -7.36
CA LEU A 83 1.00 17.36 -6.76
C LEU A 83 0.82 15.85 -6.54
N LEU A 84 1.16 15.05 -7.56
CA LEU A 84 0.99 13.60 -7.55
C LEU A 84 1.85 12.93 -6.46
N TYR A 85 3.14 13.24 -6.43
CA TYR A 85 4.04 12.71 -5.40
C TYR A 85 3.70 13.26 -4.02
N GLY A 86 3.36 14.55 -3.91
CA GLY A 86 2.96 15.18 -2.65
C GLY A 86 1.76 14.48 -2.02
N ALA A 87 0.72 14.20 -2.80
CA ALA A 87 -0.46 13.48 -2.33
C ALA A 87 -0.14 12.05 -1.87
N ALA A 88 0.70 11.32 -2.62
CA ALA A 88 1.11 9.96 -2.26
C ALA A 88 1.92 9.92 -0.95
N LEU A 89 2.84 10.87 -0.78
CA LEU A 89 3.67 11.00 0.42
C LEU A 89 2.83 11.40 1.65
N VAL A 90 1.94 12.38 1.52
CA VAL A 90 1.02 12.77 2.61
C VAL A 90 0.18 11.58 3.04
N ARG A 91 -0.38 10.82 2.10
CA ARG A 91 -1.16 9.62 2.39
C ARG A 91 -0.31 8.57 3.13
N PHE A 92 0.92 8.33 2.69
CA PHE A 92 1.86 7.42 3.35
C PHE A 92 2.16 7.83 4.80
N VAL A 93 2.52 9.09 5.02
CA VAL A 93 2.84 9.62 6.35
C VAL A 93 1.62 9.58 7.27
N ASN A 94 0.46 10.01 6.78
CA ASN A 94 -0.78 9.98 7.56
C ASN A 94 -1.14 8.56 7.99
N LEU A 95 -1.05 7.59 7.08
CA LEU A 95 -1.40 6.20 7.39
C LEU A 95 -0.40 5.51 8.33
N ILE A 96 0.88 5.90 8.31
CA ILE A 96 1.86 5.42 9.29
C ILE A 96 1.60 6.07 10.66
N THR A 97 1.36 7.37 10.68
CA THR A 97 1.18 8.12 11.94
C THR A 97 -0.13 7.76 12.64
N GLU A 98 -1.24 7.60 11.91
CA GLU A 98 -2.53 7.17 12.47
C GLU A 98 -2.46 5.78 13.12
N ARG A 99 -1.67 4.86 12.56
CA ARG A 99 -1.48 3.52 13.16
C ARG A 99 -0.68 3.55 14.46
N GLN A 100 0.21 4.52 14.64
CA GLN A 100 1.02 4.70 15.85
C GLN A 100 0.31 5.57 16.92
N GLN A 101 -0.75 6.30 16.56
CA GLN A 101 -1.56 7.13 17.45
C GLN A 101 -2.61 6.34 18.26
N GLY A 102 -2.27 5.14 18.73
CA GLY A 102 -3.14 4.37 19.62
C GLY A 102 -3.62 5.21 20.82
N ARG A 103 -4.90 5.62 20.78
CA ARG A 103 -5.73 6.23 21.85
C ARG A 103 -5.30 7.57 22.47
N THR A 104 -4.21 8.20 22.05
CA THR A 104 -3.87 9.54 22.55
C THR A 104 -3.27 10.35 21.41
N ALA A 105 -3.86 11.52 21.13
CA ALA A 105 -3.38 12.45 20.12
C ALA A 105 -1.93 12.84 20.44
N ARG A 106 -0.97 12.23 19.72
CA ARG A 106 0.44 12.59 19.79
C ARG A 106 0.79 13.42 18.55
N LEU A 107 1.51 14.52 18.78
CA LEU A 107 2.09 15.33 17.71
C LEU A 107 3.00 14.47 16.82
N ILE A 108 2.96 14.72 15.51
CA ILE A 108 3.70 13.98 14.47
C ILE A 108 5.20 13.97 14.77
N THR A 109 5.73 15.06 15.33
CA THR A 109 7.13 15.17 15.76
C THR A 109 7.54 14.15 16.82
N GLY A 110 6.61 13.67 17.66
CA GLY A 110 6.90 12.64 18.66
C GLY A 110 6.96 11.23 18.07
N ILE A 111 6.24 10.95 16.99
CA ILE A 111 6.16 9.60 16.38
C ILE A 111 7.43 9.28 15.59
N THR A 112 8.02 10.27 14.92
CA THR A 112 9.23 10.09 14.10
C THR A 112 10.46 9.71 14.93
N ILE A 113 10.47 9.97 16.24
CA ILE A 113 11.59 9.66 17.14
C ILE A 113 11.51 8.21 17.65
N ASP A 114 10.33 7.58 17.55
CA ASP A 114 10.02 6.24 18.10
C ASP A 114 9.88 5.13 17.03
N LEU A 115 10.15 5.42 15.74
CA LEU A 115 10.20 4.46 14.63
C LEU A 115 11.61 3.89 14.44
#